data_AF-A0A953SZZ8-F1
#
_entry.id   AF-A0A953SZZ8-F1
#
_cell.length_a   1.000
_cell.length_b   1.000
_cell.length_c   1.000
_cell.angle_alpha   90.00
_cell.angle_beta   90.00
_cell.angle_gamma   90.00
#
_symmetry.space_group_name_H-M   'P 1'
#
loop_
_entity.id
_entity.type
_entity.pdbx_description
1 polymer ?
#
loop_
_entity_poly.entity_id
_entity_poly.type
_entity_poly.pdbx_seq_one_letter_code
_entity_poly.pdbx_strand_id
1 'polypeptide(L)'
;MRTKNITKHLILGAMILTTGNVVGQATVPSNVASGPTDFLGWDGSVTNNFPLQVRHDGPYPIDFYTSGNFRARINEKVTYGSLNGFTNIPADGFMLITPSDHFFNFNPKGPFSRLHLAEGEGDNAQAFGYRLWQRNGVTFTGNGDQAYIGQKYKGNDNTDFVVQWSTAPSSFQLL
;
A
#
# COMPACT_ATOMS: atom_id res chain seq x y z
N MET A 1 -19.18 -35.35 51.62
CA MET A 1 -18.00 -34.52 51.28
C MET A 1 -18.05 -34.25 49.78
N ARG A 2 -18.28 -33.00 49.33
CA ARG A 2 -18.50 -32.66 47.92
C ARG A 2 -17.15 -32.27 47.29
N THR A 3 -16.56 -33.13 46.47
CA THR A 3 -15.31 -32.87 45.77
C THR A 3 -15.51 -31.75 44.75
N LYS A 4 -14.77 -30.65 44.89
CA LYS A 4 -14.86 -29.50 43.97
C LYS A 4 -14.08 -29.84 42.70
N ASN A 5 -14.71 -29.64 41.53
CA ASN A 5 -14.18 -29.93 40.19
C ASN A 5 -13.06 -28.96 39.74
N ILE A 6 -12.12 -28.63 40.63
CA ILE A 6 -11.09 -27.62 40.45
C ILE A 6 -10.16 -27.98 39.29
N THR A 7 -9.81 -29.27 39.15
CA THR A 7 -8.94 -29.78 38.09
C THR A 7 -9.50 -29.55 36.69
N LYS A 8 -10.83 -29.67 36.50
CA LYS A 8 -11.46 -29.46 35.18
C LYS A 8 -11.37 -28.00 34.72
N HIS A 9 -11.50 -27.07 35.67
CA HIS A 9 -11.41 -25.64 35.38
C HIS A 9 -9.97 -25.21 35.10
N LEU A 10 -8.99 -25.83 35.78
CA LEU A 10 -7.57 -25.64 35.50
C LEU A 10 -7.16 -26.12 34.10
N ILE A 11 -7.64 -27.30 33.69
CA ILE A 11 -7.38 -27.84 32.35
C ILE A 11 -8.01 -26.95 31.28
N LEU A 12 -9.25 -26.49 31.49
CA LEU A 12 -9.91 -25.59 30.55
C LEU A 12 -9.18 -24.24 30.43
N GLY A 13 -8.72 -23.68 31.55
CA GLY A 13 -7.92 -22.46 31.57
C GLY A 13 -6.61 -22.61 30.78
N ALA A 14 -5.90 -23.72 30.98
CA ALA A 14 -4.67 -24.02 30.24
C ALA A 14 -4.90 -24.14 28.73
N MET A 15 -5.99 -24.81 28.31
CA MET A 15 -6.31 -24.95 26.88
C MET A 15 -6.68 -23.63 26.20
N ILE A 16 -7.34 -22.71 26.91
CA ILE A 16 -7.65 -21.37 26.41
C ILE A 16 -6.37 -20.54 26.24
N LEU A 17 -5.43 -20.64 27.19
CA LEU A 17 -4.14 -19.95 27.11
C LEU A 17 -3.26 -20.44 25.96
N THR A 18 -3.34 -21.71 25.57
CA THR A 18 -2.53 -22.29 24.47
C THR A 18 -3.05 -22.02 23.07
N THR A 19 -4.25 -21.44 22.91
CA THR A 19 -4.90 -21.20 21.60
C THR A 19 -4.98 -19.72 21.22
N GLY A 20 -4.47 -18.82 22.08
CA GLY A 20 -4.39 -17.40 21.78
C GLY A 20 -3.29 -17.08 20.78
N ASN A 21 -3.65 -16.70 19.55
CA ASN A 21 -2.71 -16.08 18.63
C ASN A 21 -2.40 -14.67 19.13
N VAL A 22 -1.15 -14.39 19.51
CA VAL A 22 -0.70 -13.03 19.84
C VAL A 22 -0.33 -12.33 18.52
N VAL A 23 -1.18 -11.44 18.06
CA VAL A 23 -0.86 -10.54 16.95
C VAL A 23 0.04 -9.44 17.49
N GLY A 24 1.15 -9.15 16.81
CA GLY A 24 2.01 -8.03 17.18
C GLY A 24 1.24 -6.71 17.09
N GLN A 25 0.72 -6.24 18.21
CA GLN A 25 0.06 -4.96 18.37
C GLN A 25 0.85 -4.15 19.39
N ALA A 26 1.39 -3.00 18.98
CA ALA A 26 1.82 -1.98 19.94
C ALA A 26 0.56 -1.34 20.53
N THR A 27 -0.02 -1.97 21.55
CA THR A 27 -1.15 -1.43 22.35
C THR A 27 -0.66 -0.53 23.49
N VAL A 28 0.59 -0.05 23.41
CA VAL A 28 1.17 0.81 24.44
C VAL A 28 0.73 2.26 24.24
N PRO A 29 0.43 3.00 25.32
CA PRO A 29 0.00 4.41 25.24
C PRO A 29 1.02 5.40 24.65
N SER A 30 2.22 4.94 24.29
CA SER A 30 3.34 5.79 23.91
C SER A 30 4.43 4.99 23.14
N ASN A 31 5.03 5.60 22.11
CA ASN A 31 6.32 5.17 21.52
C ASN A 31 7.52 5.90 22.18
N VAL A 32 7.28 6.63 23.27
CA VAL A 32 8.32 7.45 23.92
C VAL A 32 9.32 6.55 24.64
N ALA A 33 10.47 6.38 23.98
CA ALA A 33 11.86 6.34 24.45
C ALA A 33 12.17 6.37 25.98
N SER A 34 11.51 5.58 26.81
CA SER A 34 11.97 5.31 28.20
C SER A 34 12.72 3.98 28.34
N GLY A 35 12.89 3.24 27.25
CA GLY A 35 13.76 2.06 27.16
C GLY A 35 14.19 1.78 25.71
N PRO A 36 15.38 1.21 25.47
CA PRO A 36 15.95 1.01 24.12
C PRO A 36 15.25 -0.07 23.27
N THR A 37 14.10 -0.60 23.69
CA THR A 37 13.50 -1.82 23.12
C THR A 37 12.08 -1.67 22.56
N ASP A 38 11.46 -0.49 22.66
CA ASP A 38 10.04 -0.35 22.35
C ASP A 38 9.82 0.27 20.96
N PHE A 39 10.16 -0.50 19.94
CA PHE A 39 9.84 -0.21 18.54
C PHE A 39 8.82 -1.21 18.00
N LEU A 40 7.83 -0.75 17.22
CA LEU A 40 7.05 -1.64 16.35
C LEU A 40 8.00 -2.10 15.22
N GLY A 41 8.70 -3.20 15.48
CA GLY A 41 9.78 -3.68 14.63
C GLY A 41 11.10 -3.77 15.39
N TRP A 42 11.42 -5.01 15.78
CA TRP A 42 12.75 -5.66 15.84
C TRP A 42 13.89 -5.08 16.73
N ASP A 43 14.49 -5.97 17.53
CA ASP A 43 15.75 -5.80 18.29
C ASP A 43 17.00 -6.15 17.44
N GLY A 44 17.91 -5.19 17.26
CA GLY A 44 19.07 -5.22 16.36
C GLY A 44 20.20 -6.23 16.68
N SER A 45 19.89 -7.40 17.25
CA SER A 45 20.87 -8.45 17.53
C SER A 45 21.48 -9.06 16.26
N VAL A 46 22.79 -9.29 16.28
CA VAL A 46 23.60 -9.89 15.20
C VAL A 46 23.23 -11.33 14.84
N THR A 47 22.49 -12.04 15.69
CA THR A 47 21.94 -13.38 15.38
C THR A 47 20.72 -13.33 14.49
N ASN A 48 20.14 -12.14 14.32
CA ASN A 48 18.96 -11.91 13.52
C ASN A 48 19.39 -11.22 12.22
N ASN A 49 19.89 -12.03 11.26
CA ASN A 49 20.51 -11.53 10.03
C ASN A 49 19.56 -11.55 8.82
N PHE A 50 18.26 -11.32 9.04
CA PHE A 50 17.27 -11.18 7.96
C PHE A 50 16.59 -9.80 8.01
N PRO A 51 16.14 -9.23 6.87
CA PRO A 51 15.48 -7.93 6.85
C PRO A 51 14.14 -7.92 7.59
N LEU A 52 13.79 -6.79 8.22
CA LEU A 52 12.42 -6.54 8.68
C LEU A 52 11.45 -6.58 7.50
N GLN A 53 10.34 -7.30 7.64
CA GLN A 53 9.31 -7.44 6.62
C GLN A 53 7.99 -6.85 7.12
N VAL A 54 7.48 -5.84 6.40
CA VAL A 54 6.09 -5.41 6.51
C VAL A 54 5.33 -6.12 5.38
N ARG A 55 4.53 -7.12 5.73
CA ARG A 55 3.81 -7.95 4.74
C ARG A 55 2.42 -8.32 5.22
N HIS A 56 1.53 -8.54 4.27
CA HIS A 56 0.24 -9.17 4.48
C HIS A 56 0.19 -10.45 3.62
N ASP A 57 0.08 -11.63 4.23
CA ASP A 57 0.16 -12.92 3.50
C ASP A 57 -1.17 -13.27 2.79
N GLY A 58 -2.28 -12.62 3.16
CA GLY A 58 -3.56 -12.65 2.42
C GLY A 58 -3.66 -11.58 1.31
N PRO A 59 -4.70 -11.63 0.44
CA PRO A 59 -4.88 -10.71 -0.69
C PRO A 59 -5.45 -9.35 -0.25
N TYR A 60 -4.76 -8.69 0.67
CA TYR A 60 -5.16 -7.40 1.22
C TYR A 60 -4.05 -6.37 1.01
N PRO A 61 -4.40 -5.09 0.82
CA PRO A 61 -3.44 -4.03 0.64
C PRO A 61 -2.70 -3.73 1.96
N ILE A 62 -1.58 -3.02 1.83
CA ILE A 62 -0.90 -2.39 2.97
C ILE A 62 -1.22 -0.90 2.90
N ASP A 63 -1.99 -0.41 3.87
CA ASP A 63 -2.40 0.99 3.96
C ASP A 63 -1.63 1.74 5.03
N PHE A 64 -1.29 2.99 4.73
CA PHE A 64 -0.61 3.91 5.62
C PHE A 64 -1.58 5.04 6.02
N TYR A 65 -1.68 5.28 7.32
CA TYR A 65 -2.54 6.32 7.89
C TYR A 65 -1.75 7.28 8.78
N THR A 66 -2.23 8.53 8.89
CA THR A 66 -1.75 9.50 9.88
C THR A 66 -2.93 10.20 10.52
N SER A 67 -3.05 10.09 11.85
CA SER A 67 -4.17 10.64 12.63
C SER A 67 -5.54 10.19 12.09
N GLY A 68 -5.65 8.93 11.66
CA GLY A 68 -6.89 8.36 11.09
C GLY A 68 -7.12 8.68 9.61
N ASN A 69 -6.30 9.52 8.99
CA ASN A 69 -6.43 9.86 7.57
C ASN A 69 -5.55 8.97 6.70
N PHE A 70 -6.07 8.53 5.56
CA PHE A 70 -5.32 7.77 4.56
C PHE A 70 -4.16 8.61 3.97
N ARG A 71 -3.04 7.96 3.64
CA ARG A 71 -1.83 8.60 3.08
C ARG A 71 -1.21 7.85 1.92
N ALA A 72 -1.22 6.53 1.98
CA ALA A 72 -0.63 5.70 0.95
C ALA A 72 -1.19 4.28 0.99
N ARG A 73 -1.08 3.57 -0.14
CA ARG A 73 -1.41 2.15 -0.27
C ARG A 73 -0.35 1.46 -1.10
N ILE A 74 0.03 0.24 -0.71
CA ILE A 74 0.57 -0.77 -1.62
C ILE A 74 -0.56 -1.73 -1.95
N ASN A 75 -0.86 -1.87 -3.23
CA ASN A 75 -1.93 -2.75 -3.69
C ASN A 75 -1.73 -4.20 -3.25
N GLU A 76 -2.85 -4.84 -2.95
CA GLU A 76 -2.96 -6.28 -2.86
C GLU A 76 -2.60 -6.97 -4.19
N LYS A 77 -2.67 -8.29 -4.20
CA LYS A 77 -2.62 -9.06 -5.45
C LYS A 77 -3.87 -8.77 -6.28
N VAL A 78 -3.75 -7.85 -7.25
CA VAL A 78 -4.87 -7.34 -8.04
C VAL A 78 -4.57 -7.24 -9.54
N THR A 79 -5.59 -7.53 -10.34
CA THR A 79 -5.64 -7.24 -11.78
C THR A 79 -6.88 -6.40 -12.07
N TYR A 80 -6.71 -5.22 -12.63
CA TYR A 80 -7.84 -4.37 -13.00
C TYR A 80 -8.54 -4.90 -14.25
N GLY A 81 -9.87 -4.96 -14.20
CA GLY A 81 -10.70 -5.38 -15.32
C GLY A 81 -10.63 -4.41 -16.51
N SER A 82 -10.61 -3.11 -16.24
CA SER A 82 -10.38 -2.07 -17.25
C SER A 82 -9.67 -0.83 -16.69
N LEU A 83 -8.84 -0.19 -17.50
CA LEU A 83 -8.21 1.10 -17.27
C LEU A 83 -7.99 1.81 -18.61
N ASN A 84 -8.59 2.98 -18.82
CA ASN A 84 -8.53 3.73 -20.08
C ASN A 84 -8.81 2.86 -21.33
N GLY A 85 -9.80 1.96 -21.24
CA GLY A 85 -10.17 1.05 -22.32
C GLY A 85 -9.27 -0.19 -22.49
N PHE A 86 -8.12 -0.25 -21.79
CA PHE A 86 -7.30 -1.46 -21.75
C PHE A 86 -7.83 -2.43 -20.70
N THR A 87 -7.71 -3.73 -20.94
CA THR A 87 -8.22 -4.79 -20.05
C THR A 87 -7.10 -5.63 -19.45
N ASN A 88 -7.37 -6.29 -18.32
CA ASN A 88 -6.46 -7.23 -17.65
C ASN A 88 -5.11 -6.59 -17.26
N ILE A 89 -5.16 -5.50 -16.50
CA ILE A 89 -3.96 -4.75 -16.10
C ILE A 89 -3.46 -5.28 -14.75
N PRO A 90 -2.30 -5.97 -14.68
CA PRO A 90 -1.77 -6.39 -13.40
C PRO A 90 -1.19 -5.17 -12.67
N ALA A 91 -1.66 -4.94 -11.45
CA ALA A 91 -1.31 -3.78 -10.63
C ALA A 91 -0.95 -4.18 -9.20
N ASP A 92 -0.55 -5.44 -9.01
CA ASP A 92 -0.05 -5.97 -7.76
C ASP A 92 1.20 -5.21 -7.28
N GLY A 93 1.21 -4.84 -6.01
CA GLY A 93 2.34 -4.16 -5.38
C GLY A 93 2.59 -2.71 -5.86
N PHE A 94 1.70 -2.14 -6.66
CA PHE A 94 1.81 -0.72 -7.04
C PHE A 94 1.51 0.18 -5.84
N MET A 95 2.25 1.29 -5.73
CA MET A 95 2.18 2.21 -4.61
C MET A 95 1.45 3.50 -4.99
N LEU A 96 0.47 3.88 -4.18
CA LEU A 96 -0.20 5.17 -4.20
C LEU A 96 0.28 6.04 -3.04
N ILE A 97 0.51 7.32 -3.29
CA ILE A 97 0.63 8.36 -2.26
C ILE A 97 -0.35 9.48 -2.61
N THR A 98 -1.22 9.85 -1.65
CA THR A 98 -2.28 10.83 -1.88
C THR A 98 -2.78 11.41 -0.55
N PRO A 99 -3.30 12.66 -0.52
CA PRO A 99 -3.84 13.23 0.71
C PRO A 99 -5.17 12.61 1.17
N SER A 100 -5.88 11.88 0.29
CA SER A 100 -7.26 11.46 0.49
C SER A 100 -7.57 10.06 -0.03
N ASP A 101 -8.44 9.33 0.67
CA ASP A 101 -8.99 8.04 0.23
C ASP A 101 -10.03 8.18 -0.89
N HIS A 102 -10.41 9.42 -1.25
CA HIS A 102 -11.29 9.72 -2.37
C HIS A 102 -10.78 9.12 -3.70
N PHE A 103 -9.46 8.89 -3.82
CA PHE A 103 -8.87 8.18 -4.96
C PHE A 103 -9.59 6.85 -5.27
N PHE A 104 -10.09 6.15 -4.25
CA PHE A 104 -10.76 4.85 -4.40
C PHE A 104 -12.25 4.93 -4.79
N ASN A 105 -12.79 6.14 -4.99
CA ASN A 105 -14.13 6.33 -5.54
C ASN A 105 -14.16 6.16 -7.07
N PHE A 106 -13.00 6.14 -7.71
CA PHE A 106 -12.84 5.96 -9.16
C PHE A 106 -12.43 4.53 -9.51
N ASN A 107 -12.79 4.10 -10.72
CA ASN A 107 -12.35 2.81 -11.25
C ASN A 107 -11.15 2.99 -12.21
N PRO A 108 -10.11 2.15 -12.09
CA PRO A 108 -9.92 1.13 -11.07
C PRO A 108 -9.49 1.74 -9.71
N LYS A 109 -9.80 1.03 -8.62
CA LYS A 109 -9.60 1.50 -7.24
C LYS A 109 -8.16 1.33 -6.76
N GLY A 110 -7.20 1.89 -7.48
CA GLY A 110 -5.80 1.81 -7.11
C GLY A 110 -4.84 2.41 -8.14
N PRO A 111 -3.55 2.54 -7.80
CA PRO A 111 -2.51 3.13 -8.64
C PRO A 111 -2.33 2.40 -9.98
N PHE A 112 -1.94 3.13 -11.02
CA PHE A 112 -1.80 2.62 -12.40
C PHE A 112 -0.35 2.30 -12.82
N SER A 113 0.62 2.81 -12.05
CA SER A 113 2.05 2.61 -12.22
C SER A 113 2.66 2.18 -10.89
N ARG A 114 3.90 1.68 -10.91
CA ARG A 114 4.64 1.28 -9.70
C ARG A 114 4.62 2.34 -8.61
N LEU A 115 4.74 3.62 -8.98
CA LEU A 115 4.46 4.74 -8.10
C LEU A 115 3.39 5.63 -8.72
N HIS A 116 2.41 6.02 -7.93
CA HIS A 116 1.35 6.93 -8.30
C HIS A 116 1.27 8.04 -7.25
N LEU A 117 1.46 9.28 -7.68
CA LEU A 117 1.31 10.46 -6.85
C LEU A 117 0.02 11.16 -7.27
N ALA A 118 -0.95 11.23 -6.37
CA ALA A 118 -2.27 11.79 -6.67
C ALA A 118 -2.59 12.94 -5.73
N GLU A 119 -3.05 14.06 -6.28
CA GLU A 119 -3.39 15.27 -5.53
C GLU A 119 -4.87 15.63 -5.66
N GLY A 120 -5.40 16.32 -4.65
CA GLY A 120 -6.78 16.82 -4.63
C GLY A 120 -7.83 15.80 -4.16
N GLU A 121 -9.02 16.33 -3.88
CA GLU A 121 -10.20 15.59 -3.38
C GLU A 121 -11.19 15.26 -4.51
N GLY A 122 -11.00 15.76 -5.72
CA GLY A 122 -11.89 15.57 -6.86
C GLY A 122 -11.10 15.25 -8.13
N ASP A 123 -11.56 14.25 -8.89
CA ASP A 123 -10.94 13.72 -10.12
C ASP A 123 -9.41 13.52 -10.00
N ASN A 124 -9.01 12.86 -8.91
CA ASN A 124 -7.61 12.65 -8.53
C ASN A 124 -7.03 11.33 -9.06
N ALA A 125 -7.80 10.52 -9.78
CA ALA A 125 -7.38 9.24 -10.35
C ALA A 125 -7.37 9.24 -11.90
N GLN A 126 -7.39 10.40 -12.56
CA GLN A 126 -7.54 10.56 -14.01
C GLN A 126 -6.80 9.47 -14.82
N ALA A 127 -7.56 8.64 -15.53
CA ALA A 127 -7.03 7.53 -16.31
C ALA A 127 -6.77 7.89 -17.78
N PHE A 128 -7.31 9.01 -18.27
CA PHE A 128 -7.16 9.38 -19.67
C PHE A 128 -5.69 9.61 -20.04
N GLY A 129 -5.28 9.02 -21.17
CA GLY A 129 -3.90 9.01 -21.64
C GLY A 129 -3.07 7.84 -21.16
N TYR A 130 -3.56 7.07 -20.19
CA TYR A 130 -2.90 5.85 -19.75
C TYR A 130 -2.61 4.91 -20.93
N ARG A 131 -1.47 4.22 -20.89
CA ARG A 131 -1.05 3.18 -21.84
C ARG A 131 -0.52 1.96 -21.09
N LEU A 132 -0.70 0.77 -21.68
CA LEU A 132 -0.23 -0.51 -21.13
C LEU A 132 1.24 -0.54 -20.69
N TRP A 133 2.09 0.26 -21.33
CA TRP A 133 3.52 0.32 -21.02
C TRP A 133 3.87 1.24 -19.84
N GLN A 134 2.93 2.05 -19.34
CA GLN A 134 3.12 2.97 -18.21
C GLN A 134 3.09 2.28 -16.85
N ARG A 135 3.70 1.10 -16.74
CA ARG A 135 3.71 0.31 -15.51
C ARG A 135 4.96 0.62 -14.67
N ASN A 136 6.13 0.75 -15.30
CA ASN A 136 7.40 0.96 -14.60
C ASN A 136 7.80 2.45 -14.61
N GLY A 137 7.19 3.23 -13.73
CA GLY A 137 7.44 4.66 -13.62
C GLY A 137 6.61 5.31 -12.53
N VAL A 138 6.53 6.64 -12.60
CA VAL A 138 5.73 7.50 -11.75
C VAL A 138 4.59 8.10 -12.57
N THR A 139 3.35 7.84 -12.17
CA THR A 139 2.18 8.55 -12.67
C THR A 139 1.81 9.66 -11.71
N PHE A 140 1.50 10.84 -12.25
CA PHE A 140 0.94 11.95 -11.52
C PHE A 140 -0.50 12.16 -11.96
N THR A 141 -1.41 12.35 -11.02
CA THR A 141 -2.79 12.73 -11.29
C THR A 141 -3.28 13.77 -10.29
N GLY A 142 -4.28 14.51 -10.70
CA GLY A 142 -4.90 15.55 -9.88
C GLY A 142 -5.55 16.57 -10.78
N ASN A 143 -6.68 17.13 -10.34
CA ASN A 143 -7.41 18.15 -11.09
C ASN A 143 -7.78 17.71 -12.53
N GLY A 144 -8.05 16.41 -12.75
CA GLY A 144 -8.43 15.87 -14.05
C GLY A 144 -7.30 15.78 -15.08
N ASP A 145 -6.04 16.01 -14.70
CA ASP A 145 -4.87 15.84 -15.57
C ASP A 145 -4.07 14.59 -15.20
N GLN A 146 -3.30 14.09 -16.18
CA GLN A 146 -2.39 12.97 -15.98
C GLN A 146 -1.00 13.26 -16.59
N ALA A 147 0.04 12.86 -15.87
CA ALA A 147 1.41 12.85 -16.38
C ALA A 147 2.13 11.55 -16.02
N TYR A 148 3.16 11.21 -16.79
CA TYR A 148 3.98 10.03 -16.58
C TYR A 148 5.45 10.31 -16.86
N ILE A 149 6.31 9.77 -16.00
CA ILE A 149 7.76 9.68 -16.21
C ILE A 149 8.21 8.26 -15.90
N GLY A 150 8.93 7.64 -16.82
CA GLY A 150 9.43 6.29 -16.57
C GLY A 150 9.88 5.56 -17.81
N GLN A 151 10.03 4.25 -17.66
CA GLN A 151 10.53 3.38 -18.71
C GLN A 151 9.39 2.85 -19.57
N LYS A 152 9.63 2.75 -20.87
CA LYS A 152 8.83 1.97 -21.80
C LYS A 152 9.66 0.79 -22.28
N TYR A 153 9.41 -0.36 -21.66
CA TYR A 153 10.06 -1.62 -22.03
C TYR A 153 9.57 -2.07 -23.41
N LYS A 154 10.50 -2.37 -24.33
CA LYS A 154 10.23 -2.84 -25.69
C LYS A 154 10.79 -4.24 -25.97
N GLY A 155 11.49 -4.84 -25.02
CA GLY A 155 12.18 -6.12 -25.18
C GLY A 155 13.59 -6.08 -24.58
N ASN A 156 14.34 -7.16 -24.77
CA ASN A 156 15.74 -7.22 -24.33
C ASN A 156 16.55 -6.08 -24.94
N ASP A 157 17.33 -5.41 -24.09
CA ASP A 157 18.21 -4.30 -24.45
C ASP A 157 17.53 -3.13 -25.19
N ASN A 158 16.19 -3.02 -25.09
CA ASN A 158 15.42 -1.95 -25.69
C ASN A 158 14.43 -1.36 -24.68
N THR A 159 14.81 -0.23 -24.09
CA THR A 159 13.98 0.52 -23.15
C THR A 159 14.07 2.00 -23.48
N ASP A 160 12.93 2.62 -23.77
CA ASP A 160 12.90 4.09 -23.86
C ASP A 160 12.72 4.69 -22.47
N PHE A 161 13.27 5.87 -22.28
CA PHE A 161 12.82 6.79 -21.25
C PHE A 161 11.71 7.68 -21.82
N VAL A 162 10.60 7.81 -21.10
CA VAL A 162 9.43 8.55 -21.55
C VAL A 162 9.01 9.56 -20.49
N VAL A 163 8.82 10.79 -20.93
CA VAL A 163 8.07 11.84 -20.21
C VAL A 163 6.84 12.14 -21.05
N GLN A 164 5.66 12.06 -20.46
CA GLN A 164 4.40 12.25 -21.15
C GLN A 164 3.43 13.07 -20.30
N TRP A 165 2.68 13.95 -20.95
CA TRP A 165 1.52 14.63 -20.40
C TRP A 165 0.27 14.22 -21.18
N SER A 166 -0.84 14.04 -20.48
CA SER A 166 -2.15 13.76 -21.03
C SER A 166 -3.09 14.85 -20.53
N THR A 167 -3.59 15.65 -21.48
CA THR A 167 -4.54 16.77 -21.34
C THR A 167 -4.01 18.12 -20.86
N ALA A 168 -4.90 19.12 -20.97
CA ALA A 168 -4.63 20.47 -21.44
C ALA A 168 -3.90 21.34 -20.41
N PRO A 169 -2.61 21.69 -20.63
CA PRO A 169 -1.98 22.70 -19.80
C PRO A 169 -2.75 24.01 -20.02
N SER A 170 -3.45 24.49 -18.98
CA SER A 170 -4.06 25.82 -19.00
C SER A 170 -3.03 26.93 -19.21
N SER A 171 -1.74 26.61 -19.03
CA SER A 171 -0.60 27.30 -19.65
C SER A 171 0.66 26.50 -19.37
N PHE A 172 1.48 26.21 -20.38
CA PHE A 172 2.86 25.77 -20.15
C PHE A 172 3.64 26.94 -19.53
N GLN A 173 3.89 26.89 -18.21
CA GLN A 173 4.82 27.79 -17.54
C GLN A 173 6.08 27.01 -17.18
N LEU A 174 7.17 27.30 -17.87
CA LEU A 174 8.51 27.10 -17.31
C LEU A 174 8.71 28.24 -16.31
N LEU A 175 8.80 27.90 -15.02
CA LEU A 175 9.36 28.78 -14.01
C LEU A 175 10.89 28.74 -14.09
#